data_AF-A0A2D6CSR2-F1
#
_entry.id   AF-A0A2D6CSR2-F1
#
_cell.length_a   1.000
_cell.length_b   1.000
_cell.length_c   1.000
_cell.angle_alpha   90.00
_cell.angle_beta   90.00
_cell.angle_gamma   90.00
#
_symmetry.space_group_name_H-M   'P 1'
#
loop_
_entity.id
_entity.type
_entity.pdbx_description
1 polymer ?
#
loop_
_entity_poly.entity_id
_entity_poly.type
_entity_poly.pdbx_seq_one_letter_code
_entity_poly.pdbx_strand_id
1 'polypeptide(L)'
;MGQVAQGLWQGITFVLVLGVLGFPFFVWRRRPAYHWRCPQCQHRNPLDARACGSCEQRILEDDVPKYIQADWTGPDLLALYLTSALLGLAVAAIMLIGSGSIPQSDITRAQAQELAQRPDILWTFFLLMGAFLTVLTVWMLASRFRWSLGSLGLRRENLGLHVLIGAAAGVVVALFGGAIGVVASSVSWVTVDSLGVLDLFPIEMMDPLWVLILPAALIVGPVSGELFFRGMAYRLLRARWPMPAAVIASALLFALGSSVVAPFAALVALGAANGVLFERTRSLVPGVVASSAHGALVVGWALARTAWATA
;
A
#
# COMPACT_ATOMS: atom_id res chain seq x y z
N MET A 1 -11.65 3.75 26.69
CA MET A 1 -11.28 2.64 25.78
C MET A 1 -10.88 3.12 24.38
N GLY A 2 -11.45 4.23 23.86
CA GLY A 2 -11.13 4.75 22.51
C GLY A 2 -9.65 5.11 22.27
N GLN A 3 -9.00 5.83 23.18
CA GLN A 3 -7.60 6.27 22.99
C GLN A 3 -6.58 5.11 23.00
N VAL A 4 -6.78 4.08 23.83
CA VAL A 4 -5.90 2.90 23.87
C VAL A 4 -6.07 2.06 22.61
N ALA A 5 -7.31 1.87 22.14
CA ALA A 5 -7.60 1.18 20.88
C ALA A 5 -7.04 1.96 19.68
N GLN A 6 -7.12 3.29 19.69
CA GLN A 6 -6.58 4.16 18.66
C GLN A 6 -5.05 4.17 18.63
N GLY A 7 -4.38 4.19 19.80
CA GLY A 7 -2.92 4.08 19.88
C GLY A 7 -2.40 2.69 19.45
N LEU A 8 -3.10 1.61 19.82
CA LEU A 8 -2.81 0.26 19.33
C LEU A 8 -3.03 0.15 17.82
N TRP A 9 -4.10 0.73 17.29
CA TRP A 9 -4.39 0.74 15.86
C TRP A 9 -3.34 1.53 15.08
N GLN A 10 -2.99 2.74 15.54
CA GLN A 10 -1.91 3.54 14.95
C GLN A 10 -0.59 2.78 14.98
N GLY A 11 -0.25 2.08 16.07
CA GLY A 11 0.93 1.22 16.15
C GLY A 11 0.89 0.04 15.17
N ILE A 12 -0.24 -0.66 15.05
CA ILE A 12 -0.43 -1.77 14.09
C ILE A 12 -0.34 -1.27 12.65
N THR A 13 -0.97 -0.15 12.34
CA THR A 13 -0.88 0.46 11.01
C THR A 13 0.53 0.90 10.71
N PHE A 14 1.20 1.55 11.64
CA PHE A 14 2.59 1.96 11.47
C PHE A 14 3.40 0.74 11.03
N VAL A 15 3.28 -0.37 11.76
CA VAL A 15 3.90 -1.66 11.44
C VAL A 15 3.44 -2.22 10.06
N LEU A 16 2.21 -1.97 9.60
CA LEU A 16 1.69 -2.42 8.29
C LEU A 16 2.13 -1.57 7.09
N VAL A 17 2.07 -0.24 7.19
CA VAL A 17 2.64 0.71 6.21
C VAL A 17 4.14 0.47 6.09
N LEU A 18 4.79 0.12 7.20
CA LEU A 18 6.18 -0.25 7.23
C LEU A 18 6.50 -1.50 6.42
N GLY A 19 5.56 -2.44 6.18
CA GLY A 19 5.77 -3.66 5.38
C GLY A 19 6.36 -3.40 3.98
N VAL A 20 6.05 -2.23 3.43
CA VAL A 20 6.62 -1.69 2.18
C VAL A 20 8.09 -1.26 2.36
N LEU A 21 8.47 -0.81 3.56
CA LEU A 21 9.78 -0.25 3.90
C LEU A 21 10.87 -1.29 4.15
N GLY A 22 10.52 -2.47 4.66
CA GLY A 22 11.48 -3.58 4.79
C GLY A 22 11.70 -4.34 3.48
N PHE A 23 10.95 -4.01 2.43
CA PHE A 23 11.00 -4.70 1.16
C PHE A 23 12.38 -4.63 0.46
N PRO A 24 13.11 -3.50 0.42
CA PRO A 24 14.48 -3.46 -0.08
C PRO A 24 15.42 -4.42 0.65
N PHE A 25 15.32 -4.50 1.98
CA PHE A 25 16.19 -5.33 2.82
C PHE A 25 15.91 -6.82 2.64
N PHE A 26 14.63 -7.18 2.48
CA PHE A 26 14.28 -8.56 2.17
C PHE A 26 14.74 -8.95 0.77
N VAL A 27 14.47 -8.10 -0.22
CA VAL A 27 14.91 -8.25 -1.62
C VAL A 27 16.43 -8.32 -1.72
N TRP A 28 17.16 -7.62 -0.85
CA TRP A 28 18.63 -7.73 -0.73
C TRP A 28 19.07 -9.16 -0.40
N ARG A 29 18.37 -9.82 0.53
CA ARG A 29 18.76 -11.11 1.10
C ARG A 29 18.27 -12.30 0.26
N ARG A 30 17.07 -12.23 -0.30
CA ARG A 30 16.48 -13.31 -1.12
C ARG A 30 15.96 -12.74 -2.43
N ARG A 31 16.26 -13.41 -3.54
CA ARG A 31 15.63 -13.10 -4.82
C ARG A 31 14.14 -13.46 -4.72
N PRO A 32 13.21 -12.51 -4.83
CA PRO A 32 11.86 -12.86 -5.23
C PRO A 32 11.94 -13.53 -6.59
N ALA A 33 11.36 -14.70 -6.72
CA ALA A 33 11.15 -15.33 -8.00
C ALA A 33 9.76 -15.96 -7.97
N TYR A 34 8.90 -15.38 -8.81
CA TYR A 34 7.70 -16.06 -9.24
C TYR A 34 8.04 -16.80 -10.51
N HIS A 35 7.64 -18.05 -10.57
CA HIS A 35 7.82 -18.89 -11.75
C HIS A 35 6.55 -19.71 -11.94
N TRP A 36 6.26 -20.13 -13.16
CA TRP A 36 5.26 -21.17 -13.37
C TRP A 36 5.96 -22.49 -13.65
N ARG A 37 5.41 -23.58 -13.12
CA ARG A 37 5.90 -24.92 -13.44
C ARG A 37 5.11 -25.50 -14.59
N CYS A 38 5.83 -26.01 -15.59
CA CYS A 38 5.19 -26.65 -16.72
C CYS A 38 4.40 -27.88 -16.27
N PRO A 39 3.12 -28.02 -16.64
CA PRO A 39 2.32 -29.16 -16.23
C PRO A 39 2.84 -30.48 -16.82
N GLN A 40 3.47 -30.43 -18.00
CA GLN A 40 4.01 -31.61 -18.67
C GLN A 40 5.38 -32.05 -18.13
N CYS A 41 6.35 -31.13 -18.01
CA CYS A 41 7.74 -31.48 -17.68
C CYS A 41 8.24 -30.94 -16.33
N GLN A 42 7.41 -30.20 -15.58
CA GLN A 42 7.74 -29.57 -14.29
C GLN A 42 8.90 -28.56 -14.34
N HIS A 43 9.39 -28.20 -15.53
CA HIS A 43 10.41 -27.17 -15.69
C HIS A 43 9.92 -25.82 -15.17
N ARG A 44 10.82 -25.08 -14.52
CA ARG A 44 10.53 -23.74 -13.98
C ARG A 44 10.73 -22.71 -15.07
N ASN A 45 9.67 -21.98 -15.39
CA ASN A 45 9.69 -20.92 -16.39
C ASN A 45 9.45 -19.57 -15.73
N PRO A 46 10.10 -18.49 -16.19
CA PRO A 46 9.82 -17.16 -15.68
C PRO A 46 8.39 -16.74 -16.07
N LEU A 47 7.79 -15.83 -15.30
CA LEU A 47 6.38 -15.44 -15.47
C LEU A 47 6.04 -14.82 -16.84
N ASP A 48 7.04 -14.25 -17.51
CA ASP A 48 6.93 -13.65 -18.84
C ASP A 48 7.06 -14.67 -19.98
N ALA A 49 7.55 -15.88 -19.71
CA ALA A 49 7.63 -16.95 -20.71
C ALA A 49 6.24 -17.53 -21.02
N ARG A 50 5.88 -17.53 -22.31
CA ARG A 50 4.63 -18.10 -22.84
C ARG A 50 4.74 -19.57 -23.26
N ALA A 51 5.97 -20.04 -23.45
CA ALA A 51 6.29 -21.41 -23.79
C ALA A 51 7.28 -21.95 -22.77
N CYS A 52 7.18 -23.25 -22.48
CA CYS A 52 8.16 -23.88 -21.62
C CYS A 52 9.53 -23.92 -22.31
N GLY A 53 10.58 -23.42 -21.66
CA GLY A 53 11.95 -23.46 -22.19
C GLY A 53 12.55 -24.85 -22.34
N SER A 54 11.88 -25.90 -21.83
CA SER A 54 12.37 -27.29 -21.90
C SER A 54 11.56 -28.20 -22.83
N CYS A 55 10.23 -28.09 -22.84
CA CYS A 55 9.38 -28.96 -23.68
C CYS A 55 8.51 -28.18 -24.68
N GLU A 56 8.73 -26.87 -24.81
CA GLU A 56 8.02 -25.96 -25.72
C GLU A 56 6.50 -25.88 -25.56
N GLN A 57 5.94 -26.56 -24.55
CA GLN A 57 4.51 -26.49 -24.25
C GLN A 57 4.10 -25.04 -24.01
N ARG A 58 3.13 -24.57 -24.80
CA ARG A 58 2.53 -23.24 -24.65
C ARG A 58 1.41 -23.30 -23.63
N ILE A 59 1.35 -22.30 -22.76
CA ILE A 59 0.26 -22.13 -21.80
C ILE A 59 -0.55 -20.90 -22.21
N LEU A 60 -1.88 -21.06 -22.24
CA LEU A 60 -2.80 -19.95 -22.45
C LEU A 60 -2.71 -18.98 -21.27
N GLU A 61 -2.78 -17.68 -21.54
CA GLU A 61 -2.61 -16.64 -20.52
C GLU A 61 -3.54 -16.80 -19.31
N ASP A 62 -4.74 -17.32 -19.54
CA ASP A 62 -5.76 -17.56 -18.52
C ASP A 62 -5.41 -18.74 -17.58
N ASP A 63 -4.56 -19.67 -18.03
CA ASP A 63 -4.18 -20.87 -17.27
C ASP A 63 -2.90 -20.68 -16.46
N VAL A 64 -2.05 -19.72 -16.83
CA VAL A 64 -0.80 -19.40 -16.10
C VAL A 64 -1.01 -19.29 -14.57
N PRO A 65 -2.04 -18.61 -14.04
CA PRO A 65 -2.24 -18.45 -12.59
C PRO A 65 -2.37 -19.75 -11.81
N LYS A 66 -2.84 -20.83 -12.46
CA LYS A 66 -2.98 -22.15 -11.84
C LYS A 66 -1.61 -22.79 -11.56
N TYR A 67 -0.60 -22.37 -12.31
CA TYR A 67 0.75 -22.95 -12.26
C TYR A 67 1.77 -22.02 -11.62
N ILE A 68 1.38 -20.81 -11.22
CA ILE A 68 2.26 -19.86 -10.54
C ILE A 68 2.66 -20.42 -9.18
N GLN A 69 3.96 -20.49 -8.97
CA GLN A 69 4.58 -20.75 -7.68
C GLN A 69 5.44 -19.55 -7.30
N ALA A 70 5.43 -19.25 -6.01
CA ALA A 70 6.37 -18.32 -5.40
C ALA A 70 7.41 -19.15 -4.64
N ASP A 71 8.67 -18.77 -4.74
CA ASP A 71 9.70 -19.35 -3.85
C ASP A 71 9.54 -18.86 -2.38
N TRP A 72 8.50 -18.07 -2.09
CA TRP A 72 8.29 -17.36 -0.83
C TRP A 72 7.23 -18.06 0.01
N THR A 73 7.48 -18.11 1.31
CA THR A 73 6.61 -18.77 2.28
C THR A 73 5.84 -17.74 3.13
N GLY A 74 4.79 -18.18 3.83
CA GLY A 74 4.12 -17.32 4.81
C GLY A 74 5.08 -16.72 5.86
N PRO A 75 6.01 -17.50 6.42
CA PRO A 75 7.06 -16.98 7.30
C PRO A 75 7.94 -15.90 6.68
N ASP A 76 8.23 -15.96 5.37
CA ASP A 76 8.98 -14.90 4.68
C ASP A 76 8.21 -13.57 4.68
N LEU A 77 6.89 -13.63 4.41
CA LEU A 77 6.04 -12.44 4.52
C LEU A 77 5.98 -11.90 5.95
N LEU A 78 5.86 -12.77 6.95
CA LEU A 78 5.87 -12.36 8.35
C LEU A 78 7.21 -11.75 8.75
N ALA A 79 8.33 -12.31 8.30
CA ALA A 79 9.66 -11.75 8.57
C ALA A 79 9.85 -10.40 7.89
N LEU A 80 9.42 -10.25 6.63
CA LEU A 80 9.40 -8.97 5.93
C LEU A 80 8.59 -7.94 6.73
N TYR A 81 7.44 -8.37 7.23
CA TYR A 81 6.54 -7.55 8.01
C TYR A 81 7.12 -7.10 9.37
N LEU A 82 7.74 -8.02 10.11
CA LEU A 82 8.38 -7.71 11.39
C LEU A 82 9.65 -6.86 11.23
N THR A 83 10.46 -7.13 10.22
CA THR A 83 11.70 -6.34 9.97
C THR A 83 11.38 -4.92 9.59
N SER A 84 10.41 -4.74 8.70
CA SER A 84 9.78 -3.47 8.36
C SER A 84 9.33 -2.69 9.60
N ALA A 85 8.53 -3.32 10.45
CA ALA A 85 8.02 -2.75 11.69
C ALA A 85 9.13 -2.26 12.62
N LEU A 86 10.12 -3.12 12.86
CA LEU A 86 11.27 -2.79 13.70
C LEU A 86 12.11 -1.66 13.11
N LEU A 87 12.30 -1.63 11.78
CA LEU A 87 13.04 -0.57 11.11
C LEU A 87 12.34 0.77 11.28
N GLY A 88 11.02 0.84 11.07
CA GLY A 88 10.30 2.09 11.26
C GLY A 88 10.29 2.57 12.71
N LEU A 89 10.20 1.66 13.69
CA LEU A 89 10.35 2.00 15.10
C LEU A 89 11.76 2.52 15.42
N ALA A 90 12.80 1.89 14.88
CA ALA A 90 14.19 2.32 15.07
C ALA A 90 14.45 3.70 14.44
N VAL A 91 13.94 3.94 13.24
CA VAL A 91 14.05 5.24 12.58
C VAL A 91 13.31 6.32 13.36
N ALA A 92 12.08 6.04 13.81
CA ALA A 92 11.32 6.97 14.67
C ALA A 92 12.13 7.33 15.94
N ALA A 93 12.75 6.33 16.58
CA ALA A 93 13.60 6.55 17.75
C ALA A 93 14.84 7.40 17.43
N ILE A 94 15.53 7.15 16.33
CA ILE A 94 16.70 7.94 15.90
C ILE A 94 16.31 9.39 15.64
N MET A 95 15.15 9.65 15.04
CA MET A 95 14.70 11.03 14.77
C MET A 95 14.34 11.79 16.04
N LEU A 96 13.69 11.11 16.99
CA LEU A 96 13.42 11.67 18.33
C LEU A 96 14.72 12.15 18.97
N ILE A 97 15.80 11.38 18.81
CA ILE A 97 17.14 11.71 19.34
C ILE A 97 17.83 12.81 18.50
N GLY A 98 17.75 12.71 17.16
CA GLY A 98 18.54 13.52 16.22
C GLY A 98 18.00 14.92 15.94
N SER A 99 16.72 15.20 16.22
CA SER A 99 16.13 16.53 16.04
C SER A 99 16.72 17.62 16.95
N GLY A 100 17.64 17.28 17.87
CA GLY A 100 18.27 18.24 18.80
C GLY A 100 17.30 18.81 19.84
N SER A 101 16.03 18.43 19.78
CA SER A 101 14.95 18.89 20.64
C SER A 101 15.06 18.37 22.08
N ILE A 102 15.95 17.41 22.37
CA ILE A 102 16.01 16.73 23.67
C ILE A 102 17.47 16.38 24.04
N PRO A 103 18.03 16.94 25.13
CA PRO A 103 19.25 16.41 25.75
C PRO A 103 19.04 14.98 26.25
N GLN A 104 19.99 14.07 26.00
CA GLN A 104 19.88 12.64 26.35
C GLN A 104 19.57 12.36 27.84
N SER A 105 19.77 13.33 28.74
CA SER A 105 19.51 13.21 30.17
C SER A 105 18.03 13.36 30.57
N ASP A 106 17.19 13.99 29.75
CA ASP A 106 15.89 14.52 30.20
C ASP A 106 14.70 14.16 29.29
N ILE A 107 14.67 12.95 28.70
CA ILE A 107 13.44 12.43 28.08
C ILE A 107 12.42 12.12 29.19
N THR A 108 11.76 13.15 29.71
CA THR A 108 10.61 12.99 30.60
C THR A 108 9.40 12.54 29.78
N ARG A 109 8.53 11.70 30.38
CA ARG A 109 7.34 11.13 29.73
C ARG A 109 6.43 12.19 29.08
N ALA A 110 6.46 13.44 29.55
CA ALA A 110 5.64 14.55 29.06
C ALA A 110 6.03 15.04 27.65
N GLN A 111 7.32 15.09 27.30
CA GLN A 111 7.77 15.58 25.99
C GLN A 111 7.66 14.51 24.89
N ALA A 112 7.86 13.24 25.26
CA ALA A 112 7.51 12.12 24.38
C ALA A 112 6.00 12.10 24.06
N GLN A 113 5.17 12.51 25.02
CA GLN A 113 3.73 12.72 24.79
C GLN A 113 3.45 13.92 23.88
N GLU A 114 4.20 15.01 23.99
CA GLU A 114 4.01 16.21 23.15
C GLU A 114 4.39 15.99 21.68
N LEU A 115 5.48 15.28 21.38
CA LEU A 115 5.81 14.94 19.99
C LEU A 115 4.90 13.84 19.44
N ALA A 116 4.44 12.90 20.28
CA ALA A 116 3.37 11.97 19.90
C ALA A 116 2.05 12.70 19.60
N GLN A 117 1.87 13.93 20.10
CA GLN A 117 0.76 14.81 19.81
C GLN A 117 0.98 15.71 18.58
N ARG A 118 2.14 15.63 17.88
CA ARG A 118 2.40 16.29 16.58
C ARG A 118 2.33 15.28 15.42
N PRO A 119 1.13 14.89 14.98
CA PRO A 119 0.96 13.86 13.95
C PRO A 119 1.55 14.28 12.59
N ASP A 120 1.53 15.56 12.25
CA ASP A 120 1.95 16.15 10.99
C ASP A 120 3.42 15.86 10.60
N ILE A 121 4.36 16.07 11.53
CA ILE A 121 5.80 15.87 11.28
C ILE A 121 6.10 14.38 11.11
N LEU A 122 5.56 13.54 11.99
CA LEU A 122 5.73 12.09 11.92
C LEU A 122 5.18 11.57 10.59
N TRP A 123 3.96 11.95 10.21
CA TRP A 123 3.34 11.52 8.95
C TRP A 123 4.11 11.93 7.71
N THR A 124 4.51 13.21 7.63
CA THR A 124 5.31 13.72 6.52
C THR A 124 6.59 12.91 6.36
N PHE A 125 7.25 12.61 7.46
CA PHE A 125 8.46 11.80 7.44
C PHE A 125 8.21 10.35 6.97
N PHE A 126 7.20 9.65 7.52
CA PHE A 126 6.90 8.28 7.10
C PHE A 126 6.56 8.19 5.62
N LEU A 127 5.85 9.20 5.12
CA LEU A 127 5.51 9.31 3.72
C LEU A 127 6.75 9.48 2.83
N LEU A 128 7.67 10.39 3.19
CA LEU A 128 8.90 10.63 2.43
C LEU A 128 9.88 9.45 2.51
N MET A 129 10.07 8.87 3.70
CA MET A 129 10.85 7.64 3.89
C MET A 129 10.23 6.48 3.10
N GLY A 130 8.90 6.39 3.10
CA GLY A 130 8.16 5.44 2.30
C GLY A 130 8.39 5.58 0.82
N ALA A 131 8.35 6.82 0.33
CA ALA A 131 8.67 7.11 -1.05
C ALA A 131 10.11 6.72 -1.40
N PHE A 132 11.08 7.10 -0.56
CA PHE A 132 12.48 6.78 -0.75
C PHE A 132 12.73 5.27 -0.82
N LEU A 133 12.20 4.49 0.13
CA LEU A 133 12.40 3.04 0.17
C LEU A 133 11.66 2.32 -0.96
N THR A 134 10.56 2.88 -1.45
CA THR A 134 9.90 2.38 -2.66
C THR A 134 10.78 2.59 -3.88
N VAL A 135 11.33 3.79 -4.06
CA VAL A 135 12.25 4.09 -5.16
C VAL A 135 13.47 3.19 -5.07
N LEU A 136 14.05 3.01 -3.88
CA LEU A 136 15.17 2.11 -3.63
C LEU A 136 14.81 0.67 -3.99
N THR A 137 13.63 0.20 -3.61
CA THR A 137 13.14 -1.13 -3.98
C THR A 137 13.09 -1.30 -5.50
N VAL A 138 12.40 -0.39 -6.19
CA VAL A 138 12.22 -0.47 -7.65
C VAL A 138 13.58 -0.43 -8.33
N TRP A 139 14.48 0.44 -7.86
CA TRP A 139 15.86 0.51 -8.32
C TRP A 139 16.62 -0.79 -8.10
N MET A 140 16.51 -1.44 -6.93
CA MET A 140 17.15 -2.73 -6.66
C MET A 140 16.59 -3.85 -7.54
N LEU A 141 15.27 -3.91 -7.73
CA LEU A 141 14.63 -4.89 -8.60
C LEU A 141 15.11 -4.73 -10.06
N ALA A 142 15.20 -3.49 -10.54
CA ALA A 142 15.68 -3.19 -11.88
C ALA A 142 17.20 -3.43 -12.05
N SER A 143 18.02 -2.87 -11.16
CA SER A 143 19.49 -2.87 -11.31
C SER A 143 20.12 -4.20 -10.91
N ARG A 144 19.71 -4.80 -9.79
CA ARG A 144 20.32 -6.01 -9.24
C ARG A 144 19.71 -7.28 -9.81
N PHE A 145 18.39 -7.31 -9.99
CA PHE A 145 17.67 -8.50 -10.43
C PHE A 145 17.26 -8.48 -11.91
N ARG A 146 17.50 -7.36 -12.61
CA ARG A 146 17.15 -7.18 -14.02
C ARG A 146 15.68 -7.52 -14.30
N TRP A 147 14.81 -7.26 -13.33
CA TRP A 147 13.38 -7.44 -13.51
C TRP A 147 12.85 -6.42 -14.50
N SER A 148 12.15 -6.89 -15.52
CA SER A 148 11.42 -6.00 -16.41
C SER A 148 10.21 -5.45 -15.67
N LEU A 149 9.84 -4.19 -15.91
CA LEU A 149 8.62 -3.61 -15.34
C LEU A 149 7.37 -4.46 -15.67
N GLY A 150 7.39 -5.17 -16.80
CA GLY A 150 6.37 -6.13 -17.20
C GLY A 150 6.24 -7.34 -16.27
N SER A 151 7.34 -7.86 -15.68
CA SER A 151 7.29 -9.01 -14.76
C SER A 151 6.61 -8.66 -13.42
N LEU A 152 6.76 -7.40 -13.01
CA LEU A 152 6.05 -6.81 -11.87
C LEU A 152 4.56 -6.60 -12.16
N GLY A 153 4.15 -6.60 -13.43
CA GLY A 153 2.79 -6.32 -13.85
C GLY A 153 2.58 -4.87 -14.30
N LEU A 154 3.62 -4.06 -14.49
CA LEU A 154 3.48 -2.77 -15.17
C LEU A 154 3.52 -3.00 -16.68
N ARG A 155 2.41 -3.51 -17.23
CA ARG A 155 2.24 -3.71 -18.67
C ARG A 155 1.73 -2.44 -19.34
N ARG A 156 2.32 -2.09 -20.50
CA ARG A 156 1.95 -0.92 -21.31
C ARG A 156 0.82 -1.20 -22.30
N GLU A 157 0.44 -2.46 -22.47
CA GLU A 157 -0.67 -2.88 -23.32
C GLU A 157 -1.97 -2.22 -22.82
N ASN A 158 -2.74 -1.64 -23.74
CA ASN A 158 -4.02 -0.97 -23.45
C ASN A 158 -3.97 0.06 -22.31
N LEU A 159 -2.87 0.81 -22.20
CA LEU A 159 -2.64 1.77 -21.11
C LEU A 159 -3.81 2.74 -20.93
N GLY A 160 -4.36 3.31 -22.01
CA GLY A 160 -5.49 4.24 -21.94
C GLY A 160 -6.74 3.62 -21.31
N LEU A 161 -7.06 2.38 -21.67
CA LEU A 161 -8.18 1.65 -21.08
C LEU A 161 -7.92 1.30 -19.61
N HIS A 162 -6.70 0.89 -19.27
CA HIS A 162 -6.32 0.61 -17.88
C HIS A 162 -6.40 1.86 -17.00
N VAL A 163 -5.96 3.01 -17.50
CA VAL A 163 -6.10 4.30 -16.81
C VAL A 163 -7.58 4.66 -16.64
N LEU A 164 -8.40 4.52 -17.68
CA LEU A 164 -9.83 4.84 -17.62
C LEU A 164 -10.57 3.97 -16.61
N ILE A 165 -10.40 2.63 -16.68
CA ILE A 165 -11.05 1.69 -15.77
C ILE A 165 -10.56 1.91 -14.34
N GLY A 166 -9.25 2.14 -14.15
CA GLY A 166 -8.68 2.46 -12.85
C GLY A 166 -9.28 3.73 -12.26
N ALA A 167 -9.31 4.82 -13.03
CA ALA A 167 -9.88 6.09 -12.61
C ALA A 167 -11.36 5.93 -12.24
N ALA A 168 -12.15 5.29 -13.10
CA ALA A 168 -13.57 5.02 -12.85
C ALA A 168 -13.78 4.21 -11.57
N ALA A 169 -12.99 3.14 -11.34
CA ALA A 169 -13.06 2.36 -10.11
C ALA A 169 -12.71 3.21 -8.88
N GLY A 170 -11.66 4.04 -8.96
CA GLY A 170 -11.29 4.96 -7.90
C GLY A 170 -12.40 5.95 -7.54
N VAL A 171 -13.06 6.53 -8.54
CA VAL A 171 -14.22 7.43 -8.34
C VAL A 171 -15.38 6.70 -7.69
N VAL A 172 -15.76 5.53 -8.21
CA VAL A 172 -16.87 4.74 -7.66
C VAL A 172 -16.62 4.39 -6.19
N VAL A 173 -15.40 3.97 -5.85
CA VAL A 173 -15.06 3.63 -4.46
C VAL A 173 -15.02 4.88 -3.57
N ALA A 174 -14.56 6.03 -4.08
CA ALA A 174 -14.58 7.28 -3.33
C ALA A 174 -16.02 7.72 -3.02
N LEU A 175 -16.93 7.62 -3.99
CA LEU A 175 -18.35 7.90 -3.79
C LEU A 175 -18.99 6.94 -2.79
N PHE A 176 -18.65 5.65 -2.87
CA PHE A 176 -19.08 4.64 -1.91
C PHE A 176 -18.58 4.97 -0.49
N GLY A 177 -17.32 5.37 -0.34
CA GLY A 177 -16.76 5.80 0.95
C GLY A 177 -17.45 7.05 1.50
N GLY A 178 -17.74 8.03 0.64
CA GLY A 178 -18.52 9.22 1.00
C GLY A 178 -19.93 8.87 1.47
N ALA A 179 -20.62 7.98 0.76
CA ALA A 179 -21.96 7.51 1.14
C ALA A 179 -21.95 6.78 2.50
N ILE A 180 -20.97 5.91 2.74
CA ILE A 180 -20.76 5.28 4.06
C ILE A 180 -20.55 6.35 5.13
N GLY A 181 -19.74 7.36 4.86
CA GLY A 181 -19.48 8.46 5.80
C GLY A 181 -20.77 9.20 6.19
N VAL A 182 -21.64 9.50 5.21
CA VAL A 182 -22.95 10.12 5.44
C VAL A 182 -23.84 9.22 6.30
N VAL A 183 -23.96 7.94 5.95
CA VAL A 183 -24.77 6.97 6.72
C VAL A 183 -24.24 6.83 8.15
N ALA A 184 -22.92 6.69 8.32
CA ALA A 184 -22.30 6.61 9.63
C ALA A 184 -22.59 7.85 10.47
N SER A 185 -22.60 9.05 9.87
CA SER A 185 -22.88 10.31 10.59
C SER A 185 -24.33 10.48 11.02
N SER A 186 -25.25 9.73 10.42
CA SER A 186 -26.65 9.71 10.84
C SER A 186 -26.92 8.84 12.07
N VAL A 187 -25.92 8.07 12.51
CA VAL A 187 -26.03 7.12 13.61
C VAL A 187 -25.35 7.71 14.85
N SER A 188 -26.14 8.12 15.84
CA SER A 188 -25.70 8.91 17.01
C SER A 188 -24.63 8.26 17.91
N TRP A 189 -24.44 6.95 17.82
CA TRP A 189 -23.41 6.22 18.56
C TRP A 189 -22.12 5.99 17.75
N VAL A 190 -22.10 6.38 16.46
CA VAL A 190 -20.92 6.34 15.60
C VAL A 190 -20.36 7.76 15.48
N THR A 191 -19.40 8.10 16.32
CA THR A 191 -18.67 9.37 16.22
C THR A 191 -17.76 9.34 14.99
N VAL A 192 -18.19 10.01 13.91
CA VAL A 192 -17.46 10.11 12.63
C VAL A 192 -16.44 11.25 12.61
N ASP A 193 -16.08 11.80 13.78
CA ASP A 193 -14.94 12.72 13.95
C ASP A 193 -13.63 12.14 13.39
N SER A 194 -13.62 10.83 13.11
CA SER A 194 -12.51 10.04 12.60
C SER A 194 -12.40 9.95 11.07
N LEU A 195 -13.12 10.78 10.29
CA LEU A 195 -12.77 11.08 8.88
C LEU A 195 -11.44 11.85 8.74
N GLY A 196 -10.64 11.92 9.80
CA GLY A 196 -9.31 12.50 9.93
C GLY A 196 -8.23 11.92 9.02
N VAL A 197 -8.56 11.42 7.83
CA VAL A 197 -7.64 11.54 6.68
C VAL A 197 -7.28 13.02 6.49
N LEU A 198 -8.24 13.93 6.74
CA LEU A 198 -8.02 15.36 6.83
C LEU A 198 -7.10 15.79 7.98
N ASP A 199 -7.30 15.28 9.19
CA ASP A 199 -6.42 15.60 10.34
C ASP A 199 -4.99 15.02 10.19
N LEU A 200 -4.83 14.06 9.28
CA LEU A 200 -3.55 13.49 8.88
C LEU A 200 -2.81 14.32 7.81
N PHE A 201 -3.55 15.12 7.05
CA PHE A 201 -3.00 16.08 6.09
C PHE A 201 -2.96 17.43 6.79
N PRO A 202 -1.82 17.97 7.21
CA PRO A 202 -1.76 19.27 7.91
C PRO A 202 -2.19 20.42 6.99
N ILE A 203 -3.50 20.62 6.80
CA ILE A 203 -4.13 21.56 5.87
C ILE A 203 -3.79 23.01 6.23
N GLU A 204 -3.34 23.26 7.45
CA GLU A 204 -2.96 24.59 7.91
C GLU A 204 -1.68 25.12 7.30
N MET A 205 -0.87 24.31 6.60
CA MET A 205 0.41 24.77 6.13
C MET A 205 0.35 25.17 4.65
N MET A 206 0.64 26.41 4.31
CA MET A 206 1.10 26.80 2.96
C MET A 206 2.61 26.46 2.79
N ASP A 207 3.11 25.40 3.43
CA ASP A 207 4.53 25.06 3.42
C ASP A 207 4.98 24.55 2.03
N PRO A 208 6.19 24.89 1.55
CA PRO A 208 6.73 24.36 0.29
C PRO A 208 6.77 22.82 0.22
N LEU A 209 6.69 22.14 1.37
CA LEU A 209 6.73 20.68 1.49
C LEU A 209 5.56 19.96 0.80
N TRP A 210 4.44 20.64 0.50
CA TRP A 210 3.33 20.03 -0.24
C TRP A 210 3.71 19.52 -1.63
N VAL A 211 4.69 20.17 -2.25
CA VAL A 211 5.25 19.74 -3.55
C VAL A 211 5.87 18.34 -3.45
N LEU A 212 6.31 17.92 -2.26
CA LEU A 212 6.84 16.59 -2.00
C LEU A 212 5.78 15.63 -1.45
N ILE A 213 4.91 16.11 -0.55
CA ILE A 213 3.88 15.30 0.11
C ILE A 213 2.82 14.81 -0.88
N LEU A 214 2.28 15.69 -1.73
CA LEU A 214 1.19 15.30 -2.64
C LEU A 214 1.63 14.21 -3.63
N PRO A 215 2.75 14.32 -4.36
CA PRO A 215 3.19 13.24 -5.24
C PRO A 215 3.54 11.95 -4.48
N ALA A 216 4.15 12.06 -3.30
CA ALA A 216 4.45 10.88 -2.49
C ALA A 216 3.18 10.16 -2.01
N ALA A 217 2.12 10.89 -1.62
CA ALA A 217 0.85 10.33 -1.19
C ALA A 217 0.00 9.81 -2.37
N LEU A 218 -0.05 10.54 -3.48
CA LEU A 218 -0.96 10.26 -4.60
C LEU A 218 -0.36 9.42 -5.71
N ILE A 219 0.96 9.24 -5.74
CA ILE A 219 1.63 8.45 -6.77
C ILE A 219 2.47 7.37 -6.12
N VAL A 220 3.42 7.76 -5.28
CA VAL A 220 4.40 6.80 -4.75
C VAL A 220 3.71 5.79 -3.83
N GLY A 221 2.92 6.24 -2.86
CA GLY A 221 2.14 5.37 -1.97
C GLY A 221 1.28 4.34 -2.72
N PRO A 222 0.43 4.75 -3.69
CA PRO A 222 -0.30 3.84 -4.56
C PRO A 222 0.58 2.84 -5.31
N VAL A 223 1.69 3.29 -5.89
CA VAL A 223 2.64 2.40 -6.57
C VAL A 223 3.20 1.36 -5.60
N SER A 224 3.66 1.77 -4.41
CA SER A 224 4.22 0.87 -3.42
C SER A 224 3.18 -0.12 -2.91
N GLY A 225 1.98 0.37 -2.62
CA GLY A 225 0.85 -0.44 -2.17
C GLY A 225 0.50 -1.51 -3.21
N GLU A 226 0.38 -1.15 -4.48
CA GLU A 226 0.07 -2.13 -5.53
C GLU A 226 1.21 -3.12 -5.76
N LEU A 227 2.47 -2.68 -5.73
CA LEU A 227 3.63 -3.58 -5.80
C LEU A 227 3.62 -4.61 -4.66
N PHE A 228 3.32 -4.17 -3.44
CA PHE A 228 3.29 -5.04 -2.28
C PHE A 228 2.06 -5.95 -2.26
N PHE A 229 0.86 -5.36 -2.28
CA PHE A 229 -0.38 -6.09 -2.11
C PHE A 229 -0.74 -6.92 -3.34
N ARG A 230 -0.54 -6.41 -4.57
CA ARG A 230 -0.96 -7.12 -5.81
C ARG A 230 0.22 -7.82 -6.46
N GLY A 231 1.37 -7.16 -6.49
CA GLY A 231 2.62 -7.74 -6.98
C GLY A 231 3.11 -8.91 -6.14
N MET A 232 2.80 -8.94 -4.83
CA MET A 232 3.26 -10.02 -3.95
C MET A 232 2.17 -10.73 -3.14
N ALA A 233 1.53 -10.04 -2.20
CA ALA A 233 0.66 -10.69 -1.22
C ALA A 233 -0.48 -11.45 -1.91
N TYR A 234 -1.16 -10.80 -2.85
CA TYR A 234 -2.21 -11.39 -3.66
C TYR A 234 -1.70 -12.59 -4.47
N ARG A 235 -0.53 -12.49 -5.14
CA ARG A 235 0.02 -13.62 -5.91
C ARG A 235 0.30 -14.84 -5.02
N LEU A 236 0.81 -14.63 -3.81
CA LEU A 236 1.02 -15.70 -2.85
C LEU A 236 -0.30 -16.34 -2.41
N LEU A 237 -1.31 -15.53 -2.09
CA LEU A 237 -2.63 -16.00 -1.70
C LEU A 237 -3.29 -16.76 -2.85
N ARG A 238 -3.24 -16.21 -4.07
CA ARG A 238 -3.83 -16.77 -5.29
C ARG A 238 -3.20 -18.10 -5.69
N ALA A 239 -1.94 -18.35 -5.34
CA ALA A 239 -1.28 -19.63 -5.55
C ALA A 239 -1.88 -20.77 -4.69
N ARG A 240 -2.58 -20.45 -3.59
CA ARG A 240 -3.15 -21.45 -2.67
C ARG A 240 -4.68 -21.41 -2.62
N TRP A 241 -5.27 -20.26 -2.87
CA TRP A 241 -6.70 -20.00 -2.70
C TRP A 241 -7.38 -19.63 -4.02
N PRO A 242 -8.69 -19.93 -4.16
CA PRO A 242 -9.46 -19.47 -5.30
C PRO A 242 -9.50 -17.93 -5.33
N MET A 243 -9.72 -17.38 -6.53
CA MET A 243 -9.67 -15.94 -6.79
C MET A 243 -10.47 -15.09 -5.78
N PRO A 244 -11.76 -15.39 -5.47
CA PRO A 244 -12.52 -14.55 -4.54
C PRO A 244 -11.90 -14.49 -3.14
N ALA A 245 -11.44 -15.64 -2.62
CA ALA A 245 -10.81 -15.72 -1.30
C ALA A 245 -9.47 -14.97 -1.27
N ALA A 246 -8.66 -15.10 -2.33
CA ALA A 246 -7.40 -14.36 -2.45
C ALA A 246 -7.61 -12.84 -2.54
N VAL A 247 -8.62 -12.40 -3.30
CA VAL A 247 -9.00 -10.99 -3.41
C VAL A 247 -9.41 -10.45 -2.04
N ILE A 248 -10.38 -11.09 -1.37
CA ILE A 248 -10.89 -10.65 -0.07
C ILE A 248 -9.78 -10.58 0.97
N ALA A 249 -8.95 -11.62 1.07
CA ALA A 249 -7.86 -11.62 2.03
C ALA A 249 -6.81 -10.54 1.74
N SER A 250 -6.45 -10.33 0.47
CA SER A 250 -5.54 -9.24 0.10
C SER A 250 -6.13 -7.86 0.36
N ALA A 251 -7.44 -7.69 0.18
CA ALA A 251 -8.17 -6.45 0.44
C ALA A 251 -8.25 -6.13 1.93
N LEU A 252 -8.46 -7.15 2.76
CA LEU A 252 -8.41 -7.01 4.21
C LEU A 252 -7.01 -6.64 4.68
N LEU A 253 -5.96 -7.30 4.16
CA LEU A 253 -4.57 -6.92 4.47
C LEU A 253 -4.26 -5.48 4.06
N PHE A 254 -4.76 -5.05 2.89
CA PHE A 254 -4.64 -3.67 2.41
C PHE A 254 -5.33 -2.67 3.35
N ALA A 255 -6.58 -2.93 3.74
CA ALA A 255 -7.35 -2.04 4.59
C ALA A 255 -6.83 -1.99 6.03
N LEU A 256 -6.42 -3.14 6.57
CA LEU A 256 -5.73 -3.20 7.86
C LEU A 256 -4.47 -2.33 7.82
N GLY A 257 -3.79 -2.28 6.68
CA GLY A 257 -2.60 -1.46 6.48
C GLY A 257 -2.83 0.04 6.50
N SER A 258 -4.06 0.52 6.71
CA SER A 258 -4.38 1.92 6.85
C SER A 258 -4.50 2.39 8.30
N SER A 259 -4.13 3.65 8.55
CA SER A 259 -4.01 4.26 9.89
C SER A 259 -5.33 4.64 10.51
N VAL A 260 -6.40 4.51 9.74
CA VAL A 260 -7.69 5.05 10.09
C VAL A 260 -8.72 3.93 9.96
N VAL A 261 -9.43 3.68 11.06
CA VAL A 261 -10.53 2.70 11.12
C VAL A 261 -11.75 3.21 10.35
N ALA A 262 -12.00 4.53 10.35
CA ALA A 262 -13.20 5.12 9.76
C ALA A 262 -13.42 4.79 8.26
N PRO A 263 -12.41 4.85 7.37
CA PRO A 263 -12.57 4.44 5.99
C PRO A 263 -12.35 2.93 5.76
N PHE A 264 -12.29 2.07 6.79
CA PHE A 264 -11.91 0.66 6.64
C PHE A 264 -12.76 -0.07 5.58
N ALA A 265 -14.08 0.11 5.60
CA ALA A 265 -14.98 -0.49 4.61
C ALA A 265 -14.70 0.01 3.18
N ALA A 266 -14.46 1.32 3.02
CA ALA A 266 -14.10 1.90 1.72
C ALA A 266 -12.74 1.39 1.23
N LEU A 267 -11.78 1.20 2.13
CA LEU A 267 -10.46 0.67 1.81
C LEU A 267 -10.49 -0.83 1.50
N VAL A 268 -11.36 -1.61 2.16
CA VAL A 268 -11.62 -3.00 1.76
C VAL A 268 -12.23 -3.02 0.36
N ALA A 269 -13.18 -2.13 0.06
CA ALA A 269 -13.78 -2.03 -1.27
C ALA A 269 -12.75 -1.64 -2.34
N LEU A 270 -11.90 -0.64 -2.07
CA LEU A 270 -10.77 -0.27 -2.94
C LEU A 270 -9.82 -1.45 -3.12
N GLY A 271 -9.54 -2.13 -2.01
CA GLY A 271 -8.67 -3.28 -1.96
C GLY A 271 -9.15 -4.41 -2.87
N ALA A 272 -10.43 -4.72 -2.77
CA ALA A 272 -11.10 -5.73 -3.57
C ALA A 272 -11.18 -5.32 -5.04
N ALA A 273 -11.55 -4.07 -5.32
CA ALA A 273 -11.59 -3.52 -6.68
C ALA A 273 -10.22 -3.67 -7.37
N ASN A 274 -9.14 -3.25 -6.72
CA ASN A 274 -7.79 -3.39 -7.27
C ASN A 274 -7.38 -4.86 -7.45
N GLY A 275 -7.77 -5.76 -6.55
CA GLY A 275 -7.55 -7.19 -6.70
C GLY A 275 -8.26 -7.78 -7.94
N VAL A 276 -9.52 -7.41 -8.16
CA VAL A 276 -10.29 -7.82 -9.34
C VAL A 276 -9.69 -7.22 -10.62
N LEU A 277 -9.33 -5.94 -10.62
CA LEU A 277 -8.70 -5.27 -11.75
C LEU A 277 -7.37 -5.93 -12.10
N PHE A 278 -6.54 -6.23 -11.10
CA PHE A 278 -5.27 -6.92 -11.30
C PHE A 278 -5.47 -8.32 -11.88
N GLU A 279 -6.46 -9.08 -11.39
CA GLU A 279 -6.73 -10.43 -11.92
C GLU A 279 -7.17 -10.39 -13.38
N ARG A 280 -8.01 -9.42 -13.76
CA ARG A 280 -8.55 -9.30 -15.13
C ARG A 280 -7.56 -8.70 -16.12
N THR A 281 -6.77 -7.72 -15.69
CA THR A 281 -5.87 -6.97 -16.59
C THR A 281 -4.44 -7.51 -16.57
N ARG A 282 -4.09 -8.32 -15.56
CA ARG A 282 -2.71 -8.70 -15.25
C ARG A 282 -1.76 -7.49 -15.13
N SER A 283 -2.33 -6.32 -14.85
CA SER A 283 -1.63 -5.05 -14.79
C SER A 283 -1.81 -4.39 -13.43
N LEU A 284 -0.75 -3.80 -12.89
CA LEU A 284 -0.79 -2.97 -11.68
C LEU A 284 -1.30 -1.56 -11.97
N VAL A 285 -1.19 -1.10 -13.22
CA VAL A 285 -1.59 0.26 -13.64
C VAL A 285 -3.03 0.62 -13.20
N PRO A 286 -4.07 -0.18 -13.49
CA PRO A 286 -5.43 0.20 -13.11
C PRO A 286 -5.61 0.31 -11.59
N GLY A 287 -4.94 -0.54 -10.80
CA GLY A 287 -4.96 -0.46 -9.34
C GLY A 287 -4.25 0.80 -8.81
N VAL A 288 -3.11 1.16 -9.40
CA VAL A 288 -2.36 2.38 -9.03
C VAL A 288 -3.23 3.60 -9.31
N VAL A 289 -3.83 3.67 -10.51
CA VAL A 289 -4.69 4.79 -10.89
C VAL A 289 -5.95 4.85 -10.02
N ALA A 290 -6.58 3.72 -9.71
CA ALA A 290 -7.74 3.67 -8.82
C ALA A 290 -7.43 4.22 -7.43
N SER A 291 -6.33 3.76 -6.82
CA SER A 291 -5.88 4.26 -5.52
C SER A 291 -5.51 5.75 -5.54
N SER A 292 -4.86 6.19 -6.62
CA SER A 292 -4.48 7.60 -6.81
C SER A 292 -5.72 8.50 -6.98
N ALA A 293 -6.68 8.09 -7.81
CA ALA A 293 -7.93 8.80 -8.04
C ALA A 293 -8.80 8.86 -6.80
N HIS A 294 -8.90 7.75 -6.06
CA HIS A 294 -9.57 7.71 -4.76
C HIS A 294 -8.93 8.70 -3.78
N GLY A 295 -7.60 8.65 -3.62
CA GLY A 295 -6.87 9.57 -2.75
C GLY A 295 -7.04 11.04 -3.15
N ALA A 296 -6.96 11.35 -4.44
CA ALA A 296 -7.13 12.70 -4.96
C ALA A 296 -8.54 13.25 -4.71
N LEU A 297 -9.58 12.43 -4.86
CA LEU A 297 -10.95 12.83 -4.55
C LEU A 297 -11.17 13.06 -3.06
N VAL A 298 -10.60 12.19 -2.20
CA VAL A 298 -10.68 12.37 -0.75
C VAL A 298 -10.00 13.68 -0.34
N VAL A 299 -8.78 13.94 -0.84
CA VAL A 299 -8.04 15.19 -0.58
C VAL A 299 -8.76 16.41 -1.17
N GLY A 300 -9.33 16.30 -2.37
CA GLY A 300 -10.08 17.39 -3.00
C GLY A 300 -11.35 17.75 -2.23
N TRP A 301 -12.14 16.75 -1.83
CA TRP A 301 -13.35 16.95 -1.02
C TRP A 301 -13.01 17.57 0.34
N ALA A 302 -11.92 17.11 0.92
CA ALA A 302 -11.32 17.63 2.12
C ALA A 302 -11.01 19.14 2.04
N LEU A 303 -10.24 19.55 1.04
CA LEU A 303 -9.90 20.96 0.80
C LEU A 303 -11.13 21.83 0.52
N ALA A 304 -12.10 21.29 -0.22
CA ALA A 304 -13.35 22.01 -0.47
C ALA A 304 -14.12 22.27 0.84
N ARG A 305 -14.20 21.28 1.73
CA ARG A 305 -14.92 21.42 3.01
C ARG A 305 -14.30 22.48 3.92
N THR A 306 -12.98 22.55 3.99
CA THR A 306 -12.28 23.54 4.84
C THR A 306 -12.41 24.95 4.30
N ALA A 307 -12.27 25.14 2.97
CA ALA A 307 -12.46 26.44 2.33
C ALA A 307 -13.87 27.02 2.53
N TRP A 308 -14.89 26.17 2.64
CA TRP A 308 -16.27 26.59 2.89
C TRP A 308 -16.56 26.90 4.36
N ALA A 309 -15.77 26.35 5.28
CA ALA A 309 -15.92 26.61 6.72
C ALA A 309 -15.27 27.93 7.15
N THR A 310 -14.34 28.46 6.36
CA THR A 310 -13.60 29.71 6.64
C THR A 310 -14.11 30.91 5.83
N ALA A 311 -15.08 30.72 4.94
CA ALA A 311 -15.74 31.76 4.14
C ALA A 311 -17.06 32.20 4.77
#